data_AF-A0A0P7G6N6-F1
#
_entry.id   AF-A0A0P7G6N6-F1
#
_cell.length_a   1.000
_cell.length_b   1.000
_cell.length_c   1.000
_cell.angle_alpha   90.00
_cell.angle_beta   90.00
_cell.angle_gamma   90.00
#
_symmetry.space_group_name_H-M   'P 1'
#
loop_
_entity.id
_entity.type
_entity.pdbx_description
1 polymer ?
#
loop_
_entity_poly.entity_id
_entity_poly.type
_entity_poly.pdbx_seq_one_letter_code
_entity_poly.pdbx_strand_id
1 'polypeptide(L)'
;MRLEGWHIVIIVVLAILLFGAPKLPGLARSVGQSLRIFKSEVRQLKDEDAPAKPATDPVTGAVIPPVPPAPAAAATTHREGTYGSNEAAKEP
;
A
#
# COMPACT_ATOMS: atom_id res chain seq x y z
N MET A 1 30.76 -20.28 24.46
CA MET A 1 30.29 -18.89 24.35
C MET A 1 28.82 -18.95 23.98
N ARG A 2 27.92 -18.72 24.94
CA ARG A 2 26.48 -18.88 24.71
C ARG A 2 25.99 -17.63 24.00
N LEU A 3 25.33 -17.81 22.86
CA LEU A 3 24.63 -16.74 22.16
C LEU A 3 23.38 -16.43 22.99
N GLU A 4 23.60 -15.79 24.13
CA GLU A 4 22.55 -15.18 24.93
C GLU A 4 21.83 -14.22 23.99
N GLY A 5 20.50 -14.31 23.90
CA GLY A 5 19.66 -13.56 22.95
C GLY A 5 19.87 -12.04 22.95
N TRP A 6 20.62 -11.53 23.93
CA TRP A 6 21.20 -10.20 23.98
C TRP A 6 21.90 -9.74 22.69
N HIS A 7 22.54 -10.64 21.96
CA HIS A 7 23.22 -10.29 20.70
C HIS A 7 22.22 -9.85 19.61
N ILE A 8 21.04 -10.47 19.57
CA ILE A 8 20.00 -10.12 18.60
C ILE A 8 19.49 -8.69 18.84
N VAL A 9 19.34 -8.30 20.12
CA VAL A 9 18.91 -6.94 20.49
C VAL A 9 19.89 -5.91 19.94
N ILE A 10 21.20 -6.13 20.09
CA ILE A 10 22.25 -5.23 19.58
C ILE A 10 22.18 -5.09 18.06
N ILE A 11 21.97 -6.19 17.34
CA ILE A 11 21.85 -6.18 15.87
C ILE A 11 20.62 -5.38 15.44
N VAL A 12 19.48 -5.56 16.13
CA VAL A 12 18.24 -4.80 15.84
C VAL A 12 18.43 -3.31 16.09
N VAL A 13 19.11 -2.92 17.18
CA VAL A 13 19.43 -1.52 17.47
C VAL A 13 20.30 -0.91 16.37
N LEU A 14 21.34 -1.62 15.91
CA LEU A 14 22.17 -1.18 14.79
C LEU A 14 21.35 -1.07 13.50
N ALA A 15 20.48 -2.02 13.20
CA ALA A 15 19.61 -1.97 12.03
C ALA A 15 18.67 -0.76 12.08
N ILE A 16 18.10 -0.41 13.23
CA ILE A 16 17.28 0.81 13.40
C ILE A 16 18.13 2.06 13.17
N LEU A 17 19.38 2.11 13.64
CA LEU A 17 20.27 3.25 13.41
C LEU A 17 20.64 3.42 11.93
N LEU A 18 20.92 2.34 11.22
CA LEU A 18 21.33 2.38 9.81
C LEU A 18 20.15 2.61 8.86
N PHE A 19 19.01 1.95 9.10
CA PHE A 19 17.85 1.98 8.22
C PHE A 19 16.80 3.01 8.64
N GLY A 20 16.80 3.44 9.90
CA GLY A 20 15.78 4.30 10.49
C GLY A 20 14.50 3.55 10.89
N ALA A 21 13.82 4.05 11.93
CA ALA A 21 12.56 3.50 12.43
C ALA A 21 11.44 3.31 11.38
N PRO A 22 11.23 4.19 10.38
CA PRO A 22 10.12 4.00 9.43
C PRO A 22 10.39 2.96 8.33
N LYS A 23 11.65 2.59 8.07
CA LYS A 23 12.01 1.67 6.96
C LYS A 23 11.92 0.20 7.36
N LEU A 24 12.21 -0.14 8.62
CA LEU A 24 12.06 -1.49 9.15
C LEU A 24 10.65 -2.07 9.03
N PRO A 25 9.57 -1.37 9.42
CA PRO A 25 8.22 -1.91 9.29
C PRO A 25 7.79 -2.03 7.82
N GLY A 26 8.32 -1.20 6.92
CA GLY A 26 8.10 -1.34 5.48
C GLY A 26 8.71 -2.63 4.92
N LEU A 27 9.98 -2.88 5.23
CA LEU A 27 10.69 -4.10 4.80
C LEU A 27 10.10 -5.37 5.42
N ALA A 28 9.73 -5.33 6.70
CA ALA A 28 9.10 -6.46 7.36
C ALA A 28 7.74 -6.82 6.73
N ARG A 29 6.94 -5.80 6.34
CA ARG A 29 5.66 -6.01 5.67
C ARG A 29 5.84 -6.60 4.28
N SER A 30 6.75 -6.06 3.46
CA SER A 30 6.97 -6.58 2.09
C SER A 30 7.50 -8.01 2.10
N VAL A 31 8.49 -8.31 2.95
CA VAL A 31 9.03 -9.66 3.14
C VAL A 31 7.97 -10.60 3.71
N GLY A 32 7.18 -10.16 4.68
CA GLY A 32 6.08 -10.93 5.27
C GLY A 32 4.99 -11.30 4.26
N GLN A 33 4.66 -10.40 3.33
CA GLN A 33 3.72 -10.67 2.25
C GLN A 33 4.27 -11.73 1.28
N SER A 34 5.53 -11.64 0.87
CA SER A 34 6.18 -12.65 0.02
C SER A 34 6.25 -14.02 0.71
N LEU A 35 6.59 -14.06 2.00
CA LEU A 35 6.62 -15.29 2.78
C LEU A 35 5.22 -15.91 2.94
N ARG A 36 4.17 -15.09 3.06
CA ARG A 36 2.79 -15.57 3.20
C ARG A 36 2.32 -16.29 1.93
N ILE A 37 2.58 -15.71 0.77
CA ILE A 37 2.26 -16.31 -0.54
C ILE A 37 3.02 -17.63 -0.71
N PHE A 38 4.33 -17.62 -0.44
CA PHE A 38 5.14 -18.83 -0.49
C PHE A 38 4.66 -19.90 0.51
N LYS A 39 4.28 -19.50 1.73
CA LYS A 39 3.73 -20.41 2.76
C LYS A 39 2.42 -21.03 2.30
N SER A 40 1.52 -20.29 1.65
CA SER A 40 0.26 -20.83 1.14
C SER A 40 0.48 -21.81 0.01
N GLU A 41 1.37 -21.50 -0.95
CA GLU A 41 1.72 -22.42 -2.04
C GLU A 41 2.37 -23.70 -1.49
N VAL A 42 3.33 -23.58 -0.57
CA VAL A 42 3.99 -24.73 0.08
C VAL A 42 3.03 -25.53 0.97
N ARG A 43 2.04 -24.88 1.60
CA ARG A 43 0.99 -25.60 2.35
C ARG A 43 0.09 -26.38 1.42
N GLN A 44 -0.32 -25.80 0.30
CA GLN A 44 -1.16 -26.47 -0.67
C GLN A 44 -0.51 -27.77 -1.19
N LEU A 45 0.80 -27.73 -1.45
CA LEU A 45 1.59 -28.92 -1.82
C LEU A 45 1.69 -29.97 -0.71
N LYS A 46 1.60 -29.57 0.57
CA LYS A 46 1.68 -30.48 1.73
C LYS A 46 0.30 -30.98 2.19
N ASP A 47 -0.74 -30.20 1.94
CA ASP A 47 -2.12 -30.50 2.31
C ASP A 47 -2.81 -31.35 1.23
N GLU A 48 -2.23 -31.52 0.03
CA GLU A 48 -2.65 -32.59 -0.92
C GLU A 48 -2.48 -34.02 -0.34
N ASP A 49 -1.72 -34.18 0.74
CA ASP A 49 -1.56 -35.45 1.48
C ASP A 49 -2.37 -35.53 2.82
N ALA A 50 -3.12 -34.49 3.23
CA ALA A 50 -3.85 -34.49 4.52
C ALA A 50 -5.13 -33.61 4.54
N PRO A 51 -6.21 -33.99 5.27
CA PRO A 51 -7.48 -33.26 5.25
C PRO A 51 -7.37 -31.84 5.82
N ALA A 52 -7.84 -30.87 5.02
CA ALA A 52 -7.70 -29.42 5.22
C ALA A 52 -8.30 -28.90 6.54
N LYS A 53 -7.56 -28.03 7.24
CA LYS A 53 -8.02 -27.26 8.40
C LYS A 53 -8.35 -25.82 7.99
N PRO A 54 -9.45 -25.19 8.47
CA PRO A 54 -9.85 -23.87 8.03
C PRO A 54 -8.80 -22.81 8.40
N ALA A 55 -8.35 -22.04 7.40
CA ALA A 55 -7.44 -20.91 7.59
C ALA A 55 -8.21 -19.70 8.15
N THR A 56 -8.05 -19.41 9.43
CA THR A 56 -8.46 -18.14 10.04
C THR A 56 -7.38 -17.10 9.78
N ASP A 57 -7.46 -16.40 8.66
CA ASP A 57 -6.52 -15.33 8.33
C ASP A 57 -7.07 -13.94 8.68
N PRO A 58 -6.29 -13.08 9.36
CA PRO A 58 -6.71 -11.73 9.70
C PRO A 58 -6.66 -10.81 8.47
N VAL A 59 -7.81 -10.21 8.13
CA VAL A 59 -7.90 -9.14 7.13
C VAL A 59 -7.21 -7.89 7.67
N THR A 60 -6.10 -7.49 7.05
CA THR A 60 -5.45 -6.20 7.33
C THR A 60 -6.08 -5.14 6.44
N GLY A 61 -6.85 -4.22 7.04
CA GLY A 61 -7.51 -3.12 6.36
C GLY A 61 -6.52 -2.06 5.85
N ALA A 62 -6.73 -1.58 4.62
CA ALA A 62 -6.02 -0.42 4.09
C ALA A 62 -6.55 0.85 4.77
N VAL A 63 -5.66 1.63 5.40
CA VAL A 63 -5.98 2.95 5.95
C VAL A 63 -6.02 3.95 4.80
N ILE A 64 -7.23 4.41 4.43
CA ILE A 64 -7.42 5.52 3.50
C ILE A 64 -7.22 6.82 4.31
N PRO A 65 -6.25 7.69 3.98
CA PRO A 65 -6.14 8.99 4.63
C PRO A 65 -7.38 9.84 4.30
N PRO A 66 -7.92 10.62 5.26
CA PRO A 66 -9.04 11.50 5.00
C PRO A 66 -8.65 12.55 3.96
N VAL A 67 -9.36 12.57 2.83
CA VAL A 67 -9.31 13.67 1.86
C VAL A 67 -9.87 14.91 2.56
N PRO A 68 -9.11 16.01 2.70
CA PRO A 68 -9.65 17.26 3.20
C PRO A 68 -10.79 17.72 2.29
N PRO A 69 -11.95 18.13 2.82
CA PRO A 69 -12.99 18.75 2.01
C PRO A 69 -12.44 20.07 1.47
N ALA A 70 -12.05 20.09 0.19
CA ALA A 70 -11.83 21.33 -0.53
C ALA A 70 -13.19 22.08 -0.55
N PRO A 71 -13.28 23.27 0.04
CA PRO A 71 -14.54 24.00 0.15
C PRO A 71 -15.10 24.32 -1.24
N ALA A 72 -16.29 23.79 -1.52
CA ALA A 72 -17.13 24.30 -2.58
C ALA A 72 -17.71 25.66 -2.13
N ALA A 73 -17.04 26.76 -2.47
CA ALA A 73 -17.65 28.09 -2.64
C ALA A 73 -16.60 29.16 -3.00
N ALA A 74 -16.90 29.92 -4.05
CA ALA A 74 -16.19 31.08 -4.65
C ALA A 74 -14.99 30.71 -5.56
N ALA A 75 -14.98 30.95 -6.87
CA ALA A 75 -15.62 32.05 -7.61
C ALA A 75 -16.13 31.66 -9.02
N THR A 76 -17.28 32.24 -9.29
CA THR A 76 -17.97 32.60 -10.53
C THR A 76 -17.11 32.93 -11.75
N THR A 77 -17.71 32.71 -12.92
CA THR A 77 -17.43 33.32 -14.23
C THR A 77 -16.25 32.76 -15.02
N HIS A 78 -16.52 31.77 -15.88
CA HIS A 78 -16.23 31.84 -17.33
C HIS A 78 -16.85 30.63 -18.04
N ARG A 79 -18.13 30.72 -18.42
CA ARG A 79 -18.73 29.84 -19.45
C ARG A 79 -20.01 30.47 -20.02
N GLU A 80 -19.81 31.60 -20.66
CA GLU A 80 -20.73 32.20 -21.63
C GLU A 80 -19.82 32.43 -22.84
N GLY A 81 -20.06 31.95 -24.06
CA GLY A 81 -21.24 31.37 -24.66
C GLY A 81 -21.14 31.63 -26.15
N THR A 82 -20.07 31.16 -26.83
CA THR A 82 -19.85 31.44 -28.26
C THR A 82 -18.97 30.38 -28.92
N TYR A 83 -19.49 29.16 -29.06
CA TYR A 83 -19.04 28.25 -30.13
C TYR A 83 -20.21 28.04 -31.09
N GLY A 84 -20.60 29.16 -31.70
CA GLY A 84 -21.68 29.27 -32.68
C GLY A 84 -21.29 30.37 -33.66
N SER A 85 -20.17 30.18 -34.34
CA SER A 85 -19.70 31.06 -35.42
C SER A 85 -18.73 30.30 -36.32
N ASN A 86 -19.10 29.08 -36.72
CA ASN A 86 -18.57 28.49 -37.94
C ASN A 86 -19.11 29.32 -39.11
N GLU A 87 -18.31 30.32 -39.48
CA GLU A 87 -17.89 30.49 -40.87
C GLU A 87 -19.04 30.64 -41.86
N ALA A 88 -19.98 31.53 -41.54
CA ALA A 88 -20.87 32.12 -42.52
C ALA A 88 -20.43 33.57 -42.75
N ALA A 89 -20.18 33.87 -44.02
CA ALA A 89 -19.66 35.12 -44.56
C ALA A 89 -18.15 35.27 -44.33
N LYS A 90 -17.32 35.47 -45.35
CA LYS A 90 -17.43 36.53 -46.36
C LYS A 90 -16.15 36.36 -47.22
N GLU A 91 -16.11 36.38 -48.55
CA GLU A 91 -16.34 37.47 -49.53
C GLU A 91 -15.84 36.95 -50.90
N PRO A 92 -15.85 37.75 -51.98
CA PRO A 92 -16.97 38.39 -52.66
C PRO A 92 -17.18 37.83 -54.09
#